data_AF-A0A1T2KZ53-F1
#
_entry.id   AF-A0A1T2KZ53-F1
#
_cell.length_a   1.000
_cell.length_b   1.000
_cell.length_c   1.000
_cell.angle_alpha   90.00
_cell.angle_beta   90.00
_cell.angle_gamma   90.00
#
_symmetry.space_group_name_H-M   'P 1'
#
loop_
_entity.id
_entity.type
_entity.pdbx_description
1 polymer ?
#
loop_
_entity_poly.entity_id
_entity_poly.type
_entity_poly.pdbx_seq_one_letter_code
_entity_poly.pdbx_strand_id
1 'polypeptide(L)'
;IMLERHVEGRDYRLVVLNGRTVWAIERVPAGVTGDGTHSVRELVESANNDPSRQGHNSPLKPLDLTPDALDLVDEQGLTLDAVPEADRHVRLSRNGNVSSGGTPVTVFEQVHPDNLKLAVRAADVLKLDLAGVDLLIPDIRQSWLESDAAICEVNAQPQFGPVTAGHLYPEVLCSLIQGNGRIPLTLILGDTHNLARRLGKTLAQAGIQVGRADPDGCYLQGQPASRDAKGAYTAGRWLVADPAVEAGILSINEAELLKTGLPFDRFDSLVIAGPLTGSDSPHALTMLLAALLPACIGPVSLAPDSGQQELVEKVSGLRPVSVLEGTPDDQAEELARLMLAARERHRQPVSEETNHP
;
A
#
# COMPACT_ATOMS: atom_id res chain seq x y z
N ILE A 1 -16.24 -10.74 -30.20
CA ILE A 1 -17.59 -11.13 -29.73
C ILE A 1 -17.43 -12.47 -29.05
N MET A 2 -17.80 -12.56 -27.77
CA MET A 2 -17.79 -13.80 -27.00
C MET A 2 -19.24 -14.24 -26.82
N LEU A 3 -19.51 -15.54 -26.99
CA LEU A 3 -20.83 -16.14 -26.83
C LEU A 3 -20.71 -17.25 -25.79
N GLU A 4 -21.52 -17.18 -24.75
CA GLU A 4 -21.44 -18.08 -23.60
C GLU A 4 -22.83 -18.60 -23.23
N ARG A 5 -22.86 -19.73 -22.52
CA ARG A 5 -24.10 -20.31 -21.97
C ARG A 5 -24.62 -19.37 -20.87
N HIS A 6 -25.92 -19.08 -20.88
CA HIS A 6 -26.58 -18.41 -19.77
C HIS A 6 -26.67 -19.37 -18.56
N VAL A 7 -26.23 -18.91 -17.40
CA VAL A 7 -26.28 -19.66 -16.14
C VAL A 7 -27.09 -18.85 -15.13
N GLU A 8 -28.11 -19.47 -14.56
CA GLU A 8 -28.91 -18.87 -13.50
C GLU A 8 -28.22 -19.07 -12.14
N GLY A 9 -28.26 -18.04 -11.29
CA GLY A 9 -27.67 -18.11 -9.96
C GLY A 9 -27.57 -16.74 -9.33
N ARG A 10 -27.16 -16.73 -8.07
CA ARG A 10 -26.74 -15.51 -7.38
C ARG A 10 -25.27 -15.25 -7.69
N ASP A 11 -24.91 -13.99 -7.65
CA ASP A 11 -23.59 -13.51 -8.04
C ASP A 11 -22.68 -13.35 -6.82
N TYR A 12 -21.62 -14.16 -6.75
CA TYR A 12 -20.65 -14.13 -5.67
C TYR A 12 -19.26 -13.79 -6.17
N ARG A 13 -18.52 -13.02 -5.37
CA ARG A 13 -17.08 -12.80 -5.57
C ARG A 13 -16.31 -13.38 -4.42
N LEU A 14 -15.41 -14.32 -4.72
CA LEU A 14 -14.47 -14.91 -3.78
C LEU A 14 -13.08 -14.31 -4.03
N VAL A 15 -12.43 -13.81 -2.98
CA VAL A 15 -11.08 -13.25 -3.05
C VAL A 15 -10.08 -14.31 -2.63
N VAL A 16 -9.13 -14.62 -3.51
CA VAL A 16 -8.01 -15.52 -3.26
C VAL A 16 -6.73 -14.71 -3.08
N LEU A 17 -5.98 -14.99 -2.02
CA LEU A 17 -4.66 -14.45 -1.73
C LEU A 17 -3.71 -15.59 -1.35
N ASN A 18 -2.60 -15.73 -2.06
CA ASN A 18 -1.55 -16.73 -1.84
C ASN A 18 -2.08 -18.16 -1.61
N GLY A 19 -2.94 -18.61 -2.54
CA GLY A 19 -3.49 -19.97 -2.51
C GLY A 19 -4.59 -20.22 -1.45
N ARG A 20 -5.11 -19.17 -0.81
CA ARG A 20 -6.24 -19.26 0.14
C ARG A 20 -7.33 -18.28 -0.22
N THR A 21 -8.58 -18.68 -0.11
CA THR A 21 -9.69 -17.71 -0.15
C THR A 21 -9.71 -16.95 1.17
N VAL A 22 -9.61 -15.63 1.12
CA VAL A 22 -9.57 -14.74 2.29
C VAL A 22 -10.87 -13.96 2.48
N TRP A 23 -11.73 -13.90 1.47
CA TRP A 23 -13.00 -13.19 1.56
C TRP A 23 -14.03 -13.68 0.56
N ALA A 24 -15.31 -13.46 0.86
CA ALA A 24 -16.38 -13.65 -0.11
C ALA A 24 -17.56 -12.71 0.15
N ILE A 25 -18.13 -12.19 -0.95
CA ILE A 25 -19.32 -11.35 -0.94
C ILE A 25 -20.35 -11.86 -1.94
N GLU A 26 -21.62 -11.67 -1.64
CA GLU A 26 -22.70 -11.64 -2.63
C GLU A 26 -22.79 -10.23 -3.22
N ARG A 27 -22.85 -10.12 -4.55
CA ARG A 27 -23.08 -8.87 -5.27
C ARG A 27 -24.58 -8.75 -5.55
N VAL A 28 -25.33 -8.25 -4.58
CA VAL A 28 -26.78 -8.12 -4.71
C VAL A 28 -27.08 -7.00 -5.72
N PRO A 29 -27.83 -7.27 -6.81
CA PRO A 29 -28.23 -6.26 -7.77
C PRO A 29 -28.94 -5.08 -7.12
N ALA A 30 -28.77 -3.89 -7.70
CA ALA A 30 -29.45 -2.68 -7.24
C ALA A 30 -30.95 -2.95 -7.14
N GLY A 31 -31.57 -2.55 -6.04
CA GLY A 31 -32.94 -2.92 -5.75
C GLY A 31 -33.37 -2.56 -4.35
N VAL A 32 -34.63 -2.87 -4.07
CA VAL A 32 -35.26 -2.69 -2.77
C VAL A 32 -35.96 -3.97 -2.35
N THR A 33 -36.02 -4.24 -1.05
CA THR A 33 -36.75 -5.38 -0.51
C THR A 33 -38.10 -4.91 -0.01
N GLY A 34 -39.18 -5.57 -0.42
CA GLY A 34 -40.52 -5.28 0.04
C GLY A 34 -40.65 -5.46 1.55
N ASP A 35 -41.38 -4.58 2.19
CA ASP A 35 -41.78 -4.68 3.60
C ASP A 35 -43.30 -4.96 3.75
N GLY A 36 -44.01 -5.14 2.63
CA GLY A 36 -45.45 -5.37 2.59
C GLY A 36 -46.29 -4.12 2.85
N THR A 37 -45.68 -2.95 3.01
CA THR A 37 -46.37 -1.69 3.36
C THR A 37 -46.09 -0.54 2.40
N HIS A 38 -44.84 -0.37 1.96
CA HIS A 38 -44.43 0.76 1.13
C HIS A 38 -44.33 0.36 -0.34
N SER A 39 -44.61 1.32 -1.22
CA SER A 39 -44.45 1.16 -2.66
C SER A 39 -42.98 1.07 -3.07
N VAL A 40 -42.70 0.52 -4.26
CA VAL A 40 -41.34 0.48 -4.82
C VAL A 40 -40.70 1.88 -4.82
N ARG A 41 -41.46 2.93 -5.17
CA ARG A 41 -40.98 4.32 -5.16
C ARG A 41 -40.56 4.77 -3.77
N GLU A 42 -41.41 4.56 -2.77
CA GLU A 42 -41.14 4.97 -1.38
C GLU A 42 -39.94 4.20 -0.80
N LEU A 43 -39.82 2.91 -1.12
CA LEU A 43 -38.67 2.09 -0.71
C LEU A 43 -37.36 2.61 -1.32
N VAL A 44 -37.39 3.04 -2.59
CA VAL A 44 -36.21 3.62 -3.27
C VAL A 44 -35.83 4.95 -2.65
N GLU A 45 -36.80 5.82 -2.40
CA GLU A 45 -36.57 7.10 -1.72
C GLU A 45 -35.98 6.89 -0.31
N SER A 46 -36.54 5.94 0.44
CA SER A 46 -36.04 5.54 1.76
C SER A 46 -34.60 5.01 1.69
N ALA A 47 -34.30 4.11 0.75
CA ALA A 47 -32.96 3.57 0.56
C ALA A 47 -31.92 4.65 0.20
N ASN A 48 -32.31 5.64 -0.61
CA ASN A 48 -31.45 6.76 -0.99
C ASN A 48 -31.23 7.78 0.15
N ASN A 49 -32.03 7.72 1.22
CA ASN A 49 -31.79 8.50 2.44
C ASN A 49 -30.67 7.92 3.31
N ASP A 50 -30.16 6.72 3.02
CA ASP A 50 -28.98 6.17 3.67
C ASP A 50 -27.75 7.06 3.38
N PRO A 51 -27.07 7.60 4.41
CA PRO A 51 -25.84 8.38 4.24
C PRO A 51 -24.75 7.65 3.42
N SER A 52 -24.74 6.31 3.44
CA SER A 52 -23.80 5.49 2.67
C SER A 52 -23.99 5.61 1.15
N ARG A 53 -25.14 6.13 0.69
CA ARG A 53 -25.48 6.40 -0.72
C ARG A 53 -25.45 7.88 -1.10
N GLN A 54 -25.20 8.78 -0.15
CA GLN A 54 -25.30 10.23 -0.35
C GLN A 54 -23.96 10.88 -0.61
N GLY A 55 -23.71 11.36 -1.83
CA GLY A 55 -22.51 12.11 -2.20
C GLY A 55 -21.64 11.42 -3.25
N HIS A 56 -20.68 12.16 -3.82
CA HIS A 56 -19.86 11.67 -4.92
C HIS A 56 -18.94 10.50 -4.50
N ASN A 57 -18.35 10.60 -3.31
CA ASN A 57 -17.37 9.65 -2.77
C ASN A 57 -18.01 8.58 -1.88
N SER A 58 -19.32 8.43 -1.93
CA SER A 58 -20.04 7.53 -1.03
C SER A 58 -19.81 6.07 -1.38
N PRO A 59 -19.73 5.18 -0.36
CA PRO A 59 -19.39 3.78 -0.53
C PRO A 59 -20.40 3.01 -1.39
N LEU A 60 -21.67 3.41 -1.36
CA LEU A 60 -22.74 2.91 -2.23
C LEU A 60 -23.23 4.05 -3.14
N LYS A 61 -23.89 3.68 -4.24
CA LYS A 61 -24.49 4.64 -5.17
C LYS A 61 -26.00 4.73 -4.97
N PRO A 62 -26.60 5.91 -5.22
CA PRO A 62 -28.05 6.06 -5.18
C PRO A 62 -28.70 5.13 -6.21
N LEU A 63 -29.91 4.69 -5.90
CA LEU A 63 -30.78 3.92 -6.76
C LEU A 63 -31.53 4.88 -7.68
N ASP A 64 -31.25 4.82 -8.97
CA ASP A 64 -31.91 5.65 -9.98
C ASP A 64 -33.02 4.87 -10.70
N LEU A 65 -34.21 5.46 -10.79
CA LEU A 65 -35.35 4.93 -11.55
C LEU A 65 -35.20 5.26 -13.05
N THR A 66 -34.14 4.73 -13.65
CA THR A 66 -33.86 4.84 -15.10
C THR A 66 -34.88 4.05 -15.93
N PRO A 67 -35.01 4.30 -17.24
CA PRO A 67 -35.88 3.49 -18.11
C PRO A 67 -35.64 1.98 -17.98
N ASP A 68 -34.37 1.55 -17.96
CA ASP A 68 -34.01 0.13 -17.77
C ASP A 68 -34.49 -0.41 -16.41
N ALA A 69 -34.45 0.41 -15.35
CA ALA A 69 -34.97 0.02 -14.04
C ALA A 69 -36.49 -0.12 -14.06
N LEU A 70 -37.21 0.74 -14.80
CA LEU A 70 -38.66 0.65 -14.98
C LEU A 70 -39.04 -0.62 -15.74
N ASP A 71 -38.32 -0.94 -16.80
CA ASP A 71 -38.52 -2.16 -17.58
C ASP A 71 -38.30 -3.41 -16.70
N LEU A 72 -37.30 -3.40 -15.83
CA LEU A 72 -37.07 -4.49 -14.88
C LEU A 72 -38.20 -4.64 -13.85
N VAL A 73 -38.75 -3.53 -13.36
CA VAL A 73 -39.89 -3.56 -12.43
C VAL A 73 -41.12 -4.15 -13.13
N ASP A 74 -41.36 -3.78 -14.39
CA ASP A 74 -42.47 -4.32 -15.21
C ASP A 74 -42.26 -5.80 -15.57
N GLU A 75 -41.04 -6.23 -15.91
CA GLU A 75 -40.68 -7.65 -16.12
C GLU A 75 -40.95 -8.51 -14.87
N GLN A 76 -40.90 -7.91 -13.68
CA GLN A 76 -41.25 -8.55 -12.40
C GLN A 76 -42.75 -8.50 -12.10
N GLY A 77 -43.57 -7.95 -13.00
CA GLY A 77 -45.03 -7.82 -12.83
C GLY A 77 -45.42 -6.79 -11.77
N LEU A 78 -44.60 -5.77 -11.54
CA LEU A 78 -44.82 -4.70 -10.57
C LEU A 78 -44.89 -3.34 -11.27
N THR A 79 -45.41 -2.35 -10.57
CA THR A 79 -45.30 -0.93 -10.95
C THR A 79 -44.58 -0.18 -9.83
N LEU A 80 -44.19 1.07 -10.07
CA LEU A 80 -43.55 1.89 -9.03
C LEU A 80 -44.45 2.14 -7.81
N ASP A 81 -45.77 2.12 -8.02
CA ASP A 81 -46.78 2.35 -6.98
C ASP A 81 -47.26 1.03 -6.35
N ALA A 82 -46.77 -0.12 -6.84
CA ALA A 82 -47.06 -1.42 -6.24
C ALA A 82 -46.33 -1.58 -4.92
N VAL A 83 -47.01 -2.18 -3.94
CA VAL A 83 -46.44 -2.59 -2.65
C VAL A 83 -45.95 -4.03 -2.77
N PRO A 84 -44.64 -4.29 -2.81
CA PRO A 84 -44.12 -5.65 -2.91
C PRO A 84 -44.36 -6.40 -1.60
N GLU A 85 -44.60 -7.71 -1.70
CA GLU A 85 -44.68 -8.60 -0.53
C GLU A 85 -43.41 -8.51 0.32
N ALA A 86 -43.56 -8.73 1.63
CA ALA A 86 -42.43 -8.77 2.54
C ALA A 86 -41.35 -9.75 2.05
N ASP A 87 -40.08 -9.36 2.18
CA ASP A 87 -38.89 -10.12 1.76
C ASP A 87 -38.74 -10.33 0.23
N ARG A 88 -39.66 -9.78 -0.59
CA ARG A 88 -39.51 -9.81 -2.04
C ARG A 88 -38.51 -8.75 -2.50
N HIS A 89 -37.36 -9.18 -3.00
CA HIS A 89 -36.37 -8.29 -3.61
C HIS A 89 -36.81 -7.84 -5.02
N VAL A 90 -37.06 -6.55 -5.18
CA VAL A 90 -37.39 -5.90 -6.47
C VAL A 90 -36.09 -5.37 -7.09
N ARG A 91 -35.68 -5.99 -8.19
CA ARG A 91 -34.45 -5.60 -8.91
C ARG A 91 -34.68 -4.35 -9.76
N LEU A 92 -33.72 -3.42 -9.72
CA LEU A 92 -33.63 -2.20 -10.52
C LEU A 92 -32.41 -2.22 -11.47
N SER A 93 -31.53 -3.21 -11.34
CA SER A 93 -30.41 -3.46 -12.24
C SER A 93 -30.28 -4.95 -12.54
N ARG A 94 -29.75 -5.30 -13.72
CA ARG A 94 -29.39 -6.66 -14.09
C ARG A 94 -28.03 -7.11 -13.52
N ASN A 95 -27.20 -6.17 -13.08
CA ASN A 95 -25.86 -6.45 -12.54
C ASN A 95 -25.75 -6.07 -11.05
N GLY A 96 -24.88 -6.79 -10.33
CA GLY A 96 -24.59 -6.62 -8.91
C GLY A 96 -23.59 -5.52 -8.55
N ASN A 97 -23.20 -4.69 -9.52
CA ASN A 97 -22.09 -3.75 -9.33
C ASN A 97 -22.47 -2.58 -8.42
N VAL A 98 -21.55 -2.16 -7.55
CA VAL A 98 -21.77 -0.98 -6.68
C VAL A 98 -21.99 0.29 -7.50
N SER A 99 -21.30 0.42 -8.64
CA SER A 99 -21.43 1.59 -9.54
C SER A 99 -22.83 1.78 -10.12
N SER A 100 -23.63 0.71 -10.19
CA SER A 100 -25.03 0.73 -10.64
C SER A 100 -26.02 0.66 -9.47
N GLY A 101 -25.55 0.85 -8.23
CA GLY A 101 -26.39 0.86 -7.02
C GLY A 101 -26.49 -0.49 -6.30
N GLY A 102 -25.78 -1.53 -6.77
CA GLY A 102 -25.71 -2.83 -6.11
C GLY A 102 -25.09 -2.77 -4.72
N THR A 103 -25.37 -3.79 -3.90
CA THR A 103 -24.94 -3.84 -2.50
C THR A 103 -24.10 -5.10 -2.24
N PRO A 104 -22.84 -4.97 -1.82
CA PRO A 104 -22.02 -6.12 -1.45
C PRO A 104 -22.41 -6.61 -0.06
N VAL A 105 -22.74 -7.91 0.06
CA VAL A 105 -23.11 -8.54 1.35
C VAL A 105 -22.07 -9.59 1.70
N THR A 106 -21.52 -9.54 2.90
CA THR A 106 -20.49 -10.49 3.36
C THR A 106 -21.09 -11.87 3.58
N VAL A 107 -20.52 -12.89 2.93
CA VAL A 107 -21.00 -14.28 3.04
C VAL A 107 -19.89 -15.28 3.35
N PHE A 108 -18.67 -14.82 3.62
CA PHE A 108 -17.48 -15.65 3.74
C PHE A 108 -17.65 -16.86 4.68
N GLU A 109 -18.18 -16.64 5.88
CA GLU A 109 -18.44 -17.69 6.88
C GLU A 109 -19.48 -18.74 6.45
N GLN A 110 -20.27 -18.44 5.42
CA GLN A 110 -21.34 -19.29 4.91
C GLN A 110 -20.90 -20.09 3.67
N VAL A 111 -19.73 -19.80 3.10
CA VAL A 111 -19.30 -20.42 1.83
C VAL A 111 -18.98 -21.89 2.05
N HIS A 112 -19.56 -22.76 1.22
CA HIS A 112 -19.24 -24.18 1.25
C HIS A 112 -17.74 -24.41 0.96
N PRO A 113 -17.05 -25.31 1.69
CA PRO A 113 -15.61 -25.54 1.52
C PRO A 113 -15.19 -25.91 0.08
N ASP A 114 -16.06 -26.60 -0.67
CA ASP A 114 -15.76 -26.95 -2.06
C ASP A 114 -15.75 -25.73 -2.99
N ASN A 115 -16.54 -24.70 -2.70
CA ASN A 115 -16.55 -23.45 -3.45
C ASN A 115 -15.28 -22.63 -3.17
N LEU A 116 -14.79 -22.66 -1.93
CA LEU A 116 -13.48 -22.09 -1.57
C LEU A 116 -12.35 -22.77 -2.35
N LYS A 117 -12.33 -24.11 -2.38
CA LYS A 117 -11.35 -24.89 -3.16
C LYS A 117 -11.45 -24.60 -4.66
N LEU A 118 -12.67 -24.46 -5.19
CA LEU A 118 -12.88 -24.11 -6.59
C LEU A 118 -12.26 -22.75 -6.93
N ALA A 119 -12.47 -21.74 -6.10
CA ALA A 119 -11.87 -20.42 -6.30
C ALA A 119 -10.34 -20.46 -6.26
N VAL A 120 -9.75 -21.15 -5.29
CA VAL A 120 -8.29 -21.35 -5.21
C VAL A 120 -7.76 -22.04 -6.47
N ARG A 121 -8.42 -23.12 -6.92
CA ARG A 121 -8.02 -23.84 -8.15
C ARG A 121 -8.11 -22.94 -9.38
N ALA A 122 -9.12 -22.09 -9.49
CA ALA A 122 -9.26 -21.18 -10.62
C ALA A 122 -8.14 -20.13 -10.67
N ALA A 123 -7.77 -19.57 -9.52
CA ALA A 123 -6.63 -18.65 -9.41
C ALA A 123 -5.29 -19.34 -9.73
N ASP A 124 -5.09 -20.56 -9.23
CA ASP A 124 -3.86 -21.35 -9.43
C ASP A 124 -3.63 -21.72 -10.90
N VAL A 125 -4.69 -22.14 -11.61
CA VAL A 125 -4.63 -22.42 -13.07
C VAL A 125 -4.15 -21.20 -13.86
N LEU A 126 -4.48 -20.00 -13.41
CA LEU A 126 -4.06 -18.74 -14.02
C LEU A 126 -2.76 -18.17 -13.42
N LYS A 127 -2.16 -18.86 -12.44
CA LYS A 127 -0.95 -18.44 -11.71
C LYS A 127 -1.09 -17.05 -11.06
N LEU A 128 -2.25 -16.80 -10.45
CA LEU A 128 -2.54 -15.55 -9.78
C LEU A 128 -2.38 -15.70 -8.27
N ASP A 129 -1.47 -14.92 -7.68
CA ASP A 129 -1.30 -14.83 -6.22
C ASP A 129 -2.46 -14.06 -5.57
N LEU A 130 -3.02 -13.09 -6.29
CA LEU A 130 -4.23 -12.36 -5.90
C LEU A 130 -5.26 -12.45 -7.02
N ALA A 131 -6.48 -12.89 -6.68
CA ALA A 131 -7.57 -12.98 -7.65
C ALA A 131 -8.95 -12.72 -7.03
N GLY A 132 -9.84 -12.11 -7.81
CA GLY A 132 -11.28 -12.12 -7.55
C GLY A 132 -11.97 -13.10 -8.48
N VAL A 133 -12.52 -14.18 -7.95
CA VAL A 133 -13.24 -15.21 -8.69
C VAL A 133 -14.73 -14.95 -8.59
N ASP A 134 -15.36 -14.70 -9.74
CA ASP A 134 -16.78 -14.41 -9.84
C ASP A 134 -17.54 -15.71 -10.16
N LEU A 135 -18.31 -16.18 -9.18
CA LEU A 135 -19.03 -17.44 -9.19
C LEU A 135 -20.55 -17.19 -9.21
N LEU A 136 -21.22 -17.68 -10.25
CA LEU A 136 -22.67 -17.82 -10.26
C LEU A 136 -23.05 -19.17 -9.66
N ILE A 137 -23.87 -19.18 -8.61
CA ILE A 137 -24.43 -20.38 -8.00
C ILE A 137 -25.75 -20.03 -7.30
N PRO A 138 -26.78 -20.90 -7.28
CA PRO A 138 -28.05 -20.61 -6.61
C PRO A 138 -27.93 -20.32 -5.11
N ASP A 139 -27.02 -21.04 -4.44
CA ASP A 139 -26.75 -20.92 -3.00
C ASP A 139 -25.29 -21.25 -2.70
N ILE A 140 -24.52 -20.26 -2.25
CA ILE A 140 -23.08 -20.41 -1.95
C ILE A 140 -22.78 -21.37 -0.80
N ARG A 141 -23.80 -21.72 0.00
CA ARG A 141 -23.72 -22.68 1.11
C ARG A 141 -23.73 -24.14 0.64
N GLN A 142 -24.13 -24.39 -0.60
CA GLN A 142 -24.15 -25.72 -1.22
C GLN A 142 -22.89 -25.93 -2.07
N SER A 143 -22.47 -27.18 -2.21
CA SER A 143 -21.31 -27.51 -3.04
C SER A 143 -21.62 -27.25 -4.52
N TRP A 144 -20.70 -26.61 -5.24
CA TRP A 144 -20.76 -26.51 -6.71
C TRP A 144 -20.78 -27.87 -7.41
N LEU A 145 -20.37 -28.95 -6.73
CA LEU A 145 -20.46 -30.32 -7.25
C LEU A 145 -21.90 -30.82 -7.34
N GLU A 146 -22.81 -30.20 -6.58
CA GLU A 146 -24.21 -30.59 -6.44
C GLU A 146 -25.18 -29.51 -6.98
N SER A 147 -24.64 -28.37 -7.43
CA SER A 147 -25.40 -27.21 -7.91
C SER A 147 -24.98 -26.83 -9.34
N ASP A 148 -25.88 -26.26 -10.15
CA ASP A 148 -25.47 -25.63 -11.41
C ASP A 148 -24.72 -24.35 -11.08
N ALA A 149 -23.40 -24.38 -11.21
CA ALA A 149 -22.50 -23.30 -10.85
C ALA A 149 -21.51 -23.00 -11.99
N ALA A 150 -21.15 -21.74 -12.16
CA ALA A 150 -20.21 -21.32 -13.19
C ALA A 150 -19.32 -20.17 -12.72
N ILE A 151 -18.02 -20.30 -12.98
CA ILE A 151 -17.09 -19.17 -12.87
C ILE A 151 -17.24 -18.35 -14.15
N CYS A 152 -17.66 -17.10 -14.03
CA CYS A 152 -17.86 -16.20 -15.17
C CYS A 152 -16.64 -15.33 -15.45
N GLU A 153 -15.89 -14.99 -14.41
CA GLU A 153 -14.70 -14.14 -14.54
C GLU A 153 -13.69 -14.49 -13.44
N VAL A 154 -12.40 -14.36 -13.77
CA VAL A 154 -11.31 -14.35 -12.79
C VAL A 154 -10.49 -13.07 -13.00
N ASN A 155 -10.55 -12.18 -12.02
CA ASN A 155 -9.94 -10.85 -12.05
C ASN A 155 -8.57 -10.87 -11.36
N ALA A 156 -7.49 -10.55 -12.09
CA ALA A 156 -6.13 -10.46 -11.53
C ALA A 156 -5.89 -9.20 -10.67
N GLN A 157 -6.74 -8.18 -10.80
CA GLN A 157 -6.69 -6.94 -10.01
C GLN A 157 -8.07 -6.67 -9.41
N PRO A 158 -8.51 -7.50 -8.45
CA PRO A 158 -9.85 -7.37 -7.89
C PRO A 158 -9.99 -6.07 -7.11
N GLN A 159 -11.14 -5.42 -7.27
CA GLN A 159 -11.54 -4.33 -6.39
C GLN A 159 -12.14 -4.92 -5.12
N PHE A 160 -11.54 -4.60 -3.97
CA PHE A 160 -12.05 -4.99 -2.65
C PHE A 160 -13.23 -4.13 -2.21
N GLY A 161 -13.16 -2.83 -2.51
CA GLY A 161 -14.14 -1.84 -2.08
C GLY A 161 -14.06 -1.55 -0.56
N PRO A 162 -14.39 -0.32 -0.12
CA PRO A 162 -14.28 0.06 1.28
C PRO A 162 -15.34 -0.59 2.19
N VAL A 163 -16.40 -1.16 1.60
CA VAL A 163 -17.62 -1.55 2.32
C VAL A 163 -17.43 -2.80 3.16
N THR A 164 -16.77 -3.83 2.61
CA THR A 164 -16.70 -5.15 3.26
C THR A 164 -15.27 -5.64 3.46
N ALA A 165 -14.34 -5.20 2.62
CA ALA A 165 -13.01 -5.80 2.53
C ALA A 165 -11.87 -4.85 2.97
N GLY A 166 -12.19 -3.74 3.65
CA GLY A 166 -11.19 -2.77 4.12
C GLY A 166 -10.08 -3.38 4.99
N HIS A 167 -10.40 -4.44 5.75
CA HIS A 167 -9.47 -5.17 6.60
C HIS A 167 -8.47 -6.05 5.83
N LEU A 168 -8.70 -6.33 4.55
CA LEU A 168 -7.80 -7.14 3.72
C LEU A 168 -6.60 -6.34 3.20
N TYR A 169 -6.69 -5.01 3.12
CA TYR A 169 -5.59 -4.19 2.59
C TYR A 169 -4.28 -4.40 3.36
N PRO A 170 -4.25 -4.39 4.71
CA PRO A 170 -3.05 -4.73 5.45
C PRO A 170 -2.51 -6.14 5.16
N GLU A 171 -3.36 -7.17 5.09
CA GLU A 171 -2.93 -8.55 4.80
C GLU A 171 -2.31 -8.67 3.40
N VAL A 172 -2.97 -8.08 2.39
CA VAL A 172 -2.46 -8.03 1.01
C VAL A 172 -1.12 -7.28 0.97
N LEU A 173 -1.02 -6.10 1.59
CA LEU A 173 0.22 -5.33 1.60
C LEU A 173 1.36 -6.08 2.29
N CYS A 174 1.11 -6.66 3.47
CA CYS A 174 2.09 -7.47 4.20
C CYS A 174 2.55 -8.70 3.40
N SER A 175 1.71 -9.22 2.51
CA SER A 175 2.08 -10.33 1.64
C SER A 175 2.95 -9.90 0.44
N LEU A 176 2.87 -8.63 0.03
CA LEU A 176 3.59 -8.08 -1.12
C LEU A 176 4.91 -7.41 -0.72
N ILE A 177 5.02 -6.94 0.52
CA ILE A 177 6.23 -6.28 1.04
C ILE A 177 7.04 -7.23 1.92
N GLN A 178 8.37 -7.15 1.81
CA GLN A 178 9.25 -7.86 2.72
C GLN A 178 9.44 -7.05 4.01
N GLY A 179 9.27 -7.70 5.15
CA GLY A 179 9.42 -7.11 6.47
C GLY A 179 8.56 -5.84 6.63
N ASN A 180 9.19 -4.69 6.87
CA ASN A 180 8.48 -3.41 7.04
C ASN A 180 8.44 -2.52 5.77
N GLY A 181 8.87 -3.05 4.61
CA GLY A 181 8.89 -2.32 3.35
C GLY A 181 9.94 -1.20 3.26
N ARG A 182 10.91 -1.13 4.18
CA ARG A 182 11.98 -0.12 4.17
C ARG A 182 13.33 -0.72 3.74
N ILE A 183 14.14 0.13 3.10
CA ILE A 183 15.55 -0.13 2.83
C ILE A 183 16.42 0.63 3.82
N PRO A 184 17.61 0.13 4.19
CA PRO A 184 18.53 0.88 5.04
C PRO A 184 18.95 2.17 4.35
N LEU A 185 18.81 3.29 5.05
CA LEU A 185 19.19 4.62 4.55
C LEU A 185 20.25 5.26 5.43
N THR A 186 21.33 5.75 4.81
CA THR A 186 22.37 6.54 5.47
C THR A 186 22.35 7.96 4.91
N LEU A 187 22.16 8.94 5.80
CA LEU A 187 22.26 10.35 5.50
C LEU A 187 23.66 10.83 5.86
N ILE A 188 24.38 11.37 4.89
CA ILE A 188 25.71 11.95 5.07
C ILE A 188 25.62 13.46 4.88
N LEU A 189 25.74 14.20 5.98
CA LEU A 189 25.73 15.65 6.01
C LEU A 189 27.17 16.19 5.86
N GLY A 190 27.40 16.99 4.82
CA GLY A 190 28.67 17.70 4.60
C GLY A 190 29.78 16.92 3.88
N ASP A 191 29.56 15.69 3.42
CA ASP A 191 30.55 14.93 2.62
C ASP A 191 30.67 15.49 1.19
N THR A 192 31.91 15.66 0.74
CA THR A 192 32.28 16.07 -0.62
C THR A 192 32.46 14.84 -1.54
N HIS A 193 31.55 13.87 -1.42
CA HIS A 193 31.39 12.67 -2.28
C HIS A 193 32.36 11.49 -2.04
N ASN A 194 33.33 11.58 -1.13
CA ASN A 194 34.33 10.51 -0.98
C ASN A 194 33.84 9.36 -0.11
N LEU A 195 33.24 9.66 1.03
CA LEU A 195 32.76 8.63 1.96
C LEU A 195 31.55 7.89 1.36
N ALA A 196 30.60 8.62 0.79
CA ALA A 196 29.43 8.04 0.13
C ALA A 196 29.78 7.07 -1.00
N ARG A 197 30.79 7.43 -1.82
CA ARG A 197 31.26 6.58 -2.93
C ARG A 197 32.00 5.35 -2.43
N ARG A 198 32.81 5.45 -1.36
CA ARG A 198 33.49 4.30 -0.74
C ARG A 198 32.49 3.34 -0.11
N LEU A 199 31.58 3.87 0.71
CA LEU A 199 30.48 3.08 1.30
C LEU A 199 29.66 2.35 0.23
N GLY A 200 29.32 3.04 -0.87
CA GLY A 200 28.63 2.42 -1.99
C GLY A 200 29.41 1.26 -2.63
N LYS A 201 30.73 1.38 -2.78
CA LYS A 201 31.59 0.29 -3.28
C LYS A 201 31.64 -0.88 -2.30
N THR A 202 31.80 -0.62 -1.01
CA THR A 202 31.88 -1.65 0.03
C THR A 202 30.58 -2.47 0.07
N LEU A 203 29.43 -1.81 0.05
CA LEU A 203 28.13 -2.49 0.00
C LEU A 203 27.89 -3.25 -1.31
N ALA A 204 28.32 -2.71 -2.44
CA ALA A 204 28.25 -3.41 -3.73
C ALA A 204 29.12 -4.67 -3.76
N GLN A 205 30.31 -4.65 -3.13
CA GLN A 205 31.16 -5.84 -2.97
C GLN A 205 30.51 -6.90 -2.07
N ALA A 206 29.67 -6.49 -1.12
CA ALA A 206 28.81 -7.38 -0.34
C ALA A 206 27.58 -7.91 -1.11
N GLY A 207 27.44 -7.58 -2.40
CA GLY A 207 26.36 -8.04 -3.27
C GLY A 207 25.06 -7.26 -3.14
N ILE A 208 25.06 -6.10 -2.48
CA ILE A 208 23.86 -5.27 -2.28
C ILE A 208 23.66 -4.32 -3.47
N GLN A 209 22.41 -4.16 -3.90
CA GLN A 209 22.01 -3.13 -4.86
C GLN A 209 21.96 -1.74 -4.24
N VAL A 210 23.06 -0.98 -4.36
CA VAL A 210 23.18 0.32 -3.69
C VAL A 210 22.73 1.46 -4.59
N GLY A 211 21.80 2.26 -4.08
CA GLY A 211 21.46 3.58 -4.60
C GLY A 211 22.27 4.65 -3.87
N ARG A 212 22.78 5.63 -4.61
CA ARG A 212 23.46 6.81 -4.06
C ARG A 212 22.89 8.07 -4.68
N ALA A 213 22.54 9.03 -3.84
CA ALA A 213 22.05 10.34 -4.23
C ALA A 213 22.95 11.43 -3.65
N ASP A 214 23.28 12.42 -4.47
CA ASP A 214 24.03 13.61 -4.08
C ASP A 214 23.57 14.83 -4.90
N PRO A 215 24.14 16.03 -4.70
CA PRO A 215 23.76 17.20 -5.49
C PRO A 215 23.97 17.06 -7.00
N ASP A 216 24.92 16.20 -7.44
CA ASP A 216 25.25 15.97 -8.84
C ASP A 216 24.27 15.00 -9.51
N GLY A 217 23.66 14.09 -8.73
CA GLY A 217 22.51 13.32 -9.18
C GLY A 217 22.27 12.00 -8.45
N CYS A 218 21.54 11.11 -9.12
CA CYS A 218 21.20 9.77 -8.63
C CYS A 218 21.99 8.69 -9.37
N TYR A 219 22.51 7.73 -8.62
CA TYR A 219 23.36 6.64 -9.11
C TYR A 219 22.89 5.29 -8.57
N LEU A 220 22.85 4.28 -9.42
CA LEU A 220 22.60 2.88 -9.06
C LEU A 220 23.86 2.07 -9.38
N GLN A 221 24.41 1.37 -8.39
CA GLN A 221 25.66 0.62 -8.54
C GLN A 221 26.83 1.46 -9.10
N GLY A 222 26.88 2.73 -8.72
CA GLY A 222 27.89 3.69 -9.17
C GLY A 222 27.71 4.21 -10.60
N GLN A 223 26.67 3.78 -11.33
CA GLN A 223 26.30 4.31 -12.64
C GLN A 223 25.20 5.36 -12.51
N PRO A 224 25.20 6.45 -13.31
CA PRO A 224 24.09 7.40 -13.32
C PRO A 224 22.76 6.72 -13.63
N ALA A 225 21.77 6.87 -12.74
CA ALA A 225 20.45 6.24 -12.86
C ALA A 225 19.40 7.16 -13.51
N SER A 226 19.57 8.49 -13.42
CA SER A 226 18.65 9.46 -14.01
C SER A 226 19.39 10.73 -14.45
N ARG A 227 18.96 11.30 -15.58
CA ARG A 227 19.44 12.62 -16.06
C ARG A 227 18.65 13.79 -15.46
N ASP A 228 17.45 13.52 -14.96
CA ASP A 228 16.50 14.54 -14.49
C ASP A 228 16.54 14.72 -12.97
N ALA A 229 17.18 13.78 -12.26
CA ALA A 229 17.33 13.79 -10.82
C ALA A 229 18.42 14.78 -10.35
N LYS A 230 18.22 16.09 -10.58
CA LYS A 230 19.15 17.14 -10.15
C LYS A 230 18.86 17.61 -8.72
N GLY A 231 19.91 17.78 -7.93
CA GLY A 231 19.84 18.14 -6.52
C GLY A 231 19.57 16.91 -5.63
N ALA A 232 20.11 16.96 -4.42
CA ALA A 232 20.11 15.86 -3.46
C ALA A 232 18.69 15.44 -3.05
N TYR A 233 17.76 16.39 -2.92
CA TYR A 233 16.35 16.07 -2.61
C TYR A 233 15.71 15.26 -3.74
N THR A 234 15.76 15.75 -4.98
CA THR A 234 15.19 15.04 -6.13
C THR A 234 15.86 13.69 -6.31
N ALA A 235 17.19 13.63 -6.29
CA ALA A 235 17.94 12.39 -6.38
C ALA A 235 17.57 11.38 -5.28
N GLY A 236 17.40 11.84 -4.04
CA GLY A 236 16.94 11.00 -2.93
C GLY A 236 15.53 10.45 -3.13
N ARG A 237 14.60 11.25 -3.71
CA ARG A 237 13.24 10.77 -4.05
C ARG A 237 13.26 9.69 -5.13
N TRP A 238 14.12 9.83 -6.14
CA TRP A 238 14.30 8.82 -7.17
C TRP A 238 14.89 7.53 -6.58
N LEU A 239 15.89 7.66 -5.71
CA LEU A 239 16.53 6.53 -5.06
C LEU A 239 15.54 5.66 -4.29
N VAL A 240 14.68 6.25 -3.45
CA VAL A 240 13.73 5.48 -2.62
C VAL A 240 12.52 4.97 -3.41
N ALA A 241 12.31 5.46 -4.64
CA ALA A 241 11.23 5.02 -5.52
C ALA A 241 11.66 3.88 -6.47
N ASP A 242 12.97 3.65 -6.62
CA ASP A 242 13.49 2.61 -7.50
C ASP A 242 13.49 1.24 -6.78
N PRO A 243 12.69 0.25 -7.24
CA PRO A 243 12.61 -1.06 -6.60
C PRO A 243 13.90 -1.89 -6.72
N ALA A 244 14.86 -1.48 -7.57
CA ALA A 244 16.15 -2.13 -7.65
C ALA A 244 17.07 -1.76 -6.47
N VAL A 245 16.79 -0.67 -5.74
CA VAL A 245 17.64 -0.22 -4.62
C VAL A 245 17.35 -1.04 -3.37
N GLU A 246 18.36 -1.73 -2.86
CA GLU A 246 18.33 -2.48 -1.60
C GLU A 246 18.96 -1.71 -0.42
N ALA A 247 19.71 -0.65 -0.68
CA ALA A 247 20.31 0.22 0.33
C ALA A 247 20.58 1.61 -0.26
N GLY A 248 20.29 2.66 0.51
CA GLY A 248 20.39 4.05 0.04
C GLY A 248 21.40 4.90 0.81
N ILE A 249 22.17 5.68 0.07
CA ILE A 249 23.11 6.66 0.63
C ILE A 249 22.75 8.04 0.07
N LEU A 250 22.40 8.99 0.94
CA LEU A 250 22.15 10.38 0.54
C LEU A 250 23.26 11.28 1.09
N SER A 251 24.02 11.90 0.21
CA SER A 251 24.91 13.01 0.55
C SER A 251 24.19 14.33 0.32
N ILE A 252 24.12 15.18 1.32
CA ILE A 252 23.52 16.50 1.21
C ILE A 252 24.31 17.52 2.04
N ASN A 253 24.36 18.76 1.57
CA ASN A 253 24.91 19.85 2.37
C ASN A 253 23.80 20.53 3.17
N GLU A 254 24.18 21.23 4.25
CA GLU A 254 23.25 21.92 5.12
C GLU A 254 22.36 22.95 4.39
N ALA A 255 22.94 23.74 3.49
CA ALA A 255 22.20 24.81 2.80
C ALA A 255 21.07 24.24 1.93
N GLU A 256 21.33 23.13 1.23
CA GLU A 256 20.33 22.44 0.43
C GLU A 256 19.30 21.73 1.31
N LEU A 257 19.73 21.09 2.40
CA LEU A 257 18.84 20.43 3.33
C LEU A 257 17.87 21.43 4.01
N LEU A 258 18.36 22.61 4.41
CA LEU A 258 17.52 23.69 4.97
C LEU A 258 16.52 24.23 3.94
N LYS A 259 16.89 24.23 2.66
CA LYS A 259 16.05 24.73 1.56
C LYS A 259 15.01 23.72 1.10
N THR A 260 15.36 22.44 1.04
CA THR A 260 14.59 21.39 0.35
C THR A 260 13.97 20.38 1.31
N GLY A 261 14.49 20.27 2.54
CA GLY A 261 14.11 19.25 3.49
C GLY A 261 14.69 17.87 3.16
N LEU A 262 14.22 16.86 3.90
CA LEU A 262 14.58 15.46 3.66
C LEU A 262 13.70 14.84 2.58
N PRO A 263 14.26 14.04 1.65
CA PRO A 263 13.47 13.34 0.65
C PRO A 263 12.70 12.12 1.22
N PHE A 264 13.08 11.66 2.41
CA PHE A 264 12.47 10.53 3.12
C PHE A 264 12.05 10.92 4.54
N ASP A 265 11.05 10.21 5.07
CA ASP A 265 10.46 10.42 6.39
C ASP A 265 11.34 9.88 7.53
N ARG A 266 12.10 8.80 7.29
CA ARG A 266 13.04 8.21 8.26
C ARG A 266 14.25 7.58 7.59
N PHE A 267 15.33 7.45 8.33
CA PHE A 267 16.59 6.83 7.90
C PHE A 267 17.32 6.16 9.07
N ASP A 268 18.30 5.31 8.78
CA ASP A 268 18.91 4.40 9.75
C ASP A 268 20.21 4.91 10.37
N SER A 269 20.95 5.75 9.67
CA SER A 269 22.15 6.36 10.26
C SER A 269 22.41 7.78 9.75
N LEU A 270 22.86 8.63 10.66
CA LEU A 270 23.34 9.98 10.35
C LEU A 270 24.86 9.98 10.41
N VAL A 271 25.51 10.52 9.39
CA VAL A 271 26.95 10.76 9.38
C VAL A 271 27.20 12.24 9.15
N ILE A 272 28.04 12.85 9.98
CA ILE A 272 28.48 14.24 9.81
C ILE A 272 29.93 14.21 9.35
N ALA A 273 30.15 14.53 8.06
CA ALA A 273 31.36 14.20 7.32
C ALA A 273 32.11 15.41 6.74
N GLY A 274 32.01 16.58 7.38
CA GLY A 274 32.74 17.77 6.99
C GLY A 274 32.38 18.96 7.86
N PRO A 275 33.07 20.10 7.68
CA PRO A 275 32.73 21.31 8.41
C PRO A 275 31.37 21.80 7.92
N LEU A 276 30.44 21.98 8.85
CA LEU A 276 29.10 22.46 8.58
C LEU A 276 29.16 23.99 8.47
N THR A 277 29.70 24.47 7.34
CA THR A 277 30.01 25.89 7.09
C THR A 277 28.86 26.66 6.43
N GLY A 278 27.71 26.02 6.22
CA GLY A 278 26.56 26.62 5.52
C GLY A 278 25.70 27.52 6.39
N SER A 279 25.94 27.49 7.70
CA SER A 279 25.19 28.22 8.72
C SER A 279 26.07 29.34 9.28
N ASP A 280 25.68 30.60 9.05
CA ASP A 280 26.37 31.78 9.62
C ASP A 280 26.33 31.82 11.16
N SER A 281 25.66 30.88 11.84
CA SER A 281 25.62 30.81 13.31
C SER A 281 25.48 29.38 13.84
N PRO A 282 26.20 28.99 14.92
CA PRO A 282 26.04 27.69 15.61
C PRO A 282 24.59 27.33 15.98
N HIS A 283 23.70 28.31 16.05
CA HIS A 283 22.27 28.12 16.30
C HIS A 283 21.53 27.45 15.13
N ALA A 284 21.84 27.80 13.88
CA ALA A 284 21.17 27.22 12.71
C ALA A 284 21.49 25.72 12.57
N LEU A 285 22.76 25.37 12.79
CA LEU A 285 23.19 23.97 12.82
C LEU A 285 22.55 23.17 13.98
N THR A 286 22.41 23.79 15.17
CA THR A 286 21.69 23.19 16.29
C THR A 286 20.24 22.85 15.91
N MET A 287 19.55 23.79 15.26
CA MET A 287 18.17 23.61 14.82
C MET A 287 18.05 22.54 13.73
N LEU A 288 19.00 22.48 12.80
CA LEU A 288 19.05 21.45 11.76
C LEU A 288 19.17 20.06 12.38
N LEU A 289 20.14 19.86 13.28
CA LEU A 289 20.34 18.58 13.95
C LEU A 289 19.11 18.19 14.80
N ALA A 290 18.52 19.14 15.52
CA ALA A 290 17.29 18.91 16.28
C ALA A 290 16.11 18.49 15.38
N ALA A 291 16.04 18.97 14.14
CA ALA A 291 15.03 18.56 13.16
C ALA A 291 15.32 17.18 12.53
N LEU A 292 16.59 16.81 12.36
CA LEU A 292 17.01 15.55 11.75
C LEU A 292 16.91 14.35 12.69
N LEU A 293 17.29 14.52 13.96
CA LEU A 293 17.43 13.43 14.93
C LEU A 293 16.13 12.62 15.14
N PRO A 294 14.92 13.22 15.16
CA PRO A 294 13.67 12.45 15.24
C PRO A 294 13.44 11.51 14.04
N ALA A 295 13.98 11.85 12.86
CA ALA A 295 13.88 11.03 11.66
C ALA A 295 14.96 9.93 11.57
N CYS A 296 16.06 10.07 12.33
CA CYS A 296 17.11 9.05 12.42
C CYS A 296 16.71 7.96 13.44
N ILE A 297 16.64 6.70 13.01
CA ILE A 297 16.25 5.56 13.87
C ILE A 297 17.47 4.89 14.51
N GLY A 298 18.67 5.10 13.98
CA GLY A 298 19.89 4.45 14.46
C GLY A 298 21.01 5.42 14.85
N PRO A 299 22.28 5.00 14.70
CA PRO A 299 23.41 5.72 15.27
C PRO A 299 23.68 7.05 14.53
N VAL A 300 24.27 7.97 15.29
CA VAL A 300 24.83 9.21 14.78
C VAL A 300 26.36 9.09 14.83
N SER A 301 27.00 9.27 13.68
CA SER A 301 28.44 9.11 13.53
C SER A 301 29.11 10.40 13.09
N LEU A 302 30.31 10.65 13.60
CA LEU A 302 31.14 11.80 13.26
C LEU A 302 32.37 11.35 12.48
N ALA A 303 32.63 11.97 11.34
CA ALA A 303 33.96 11.85 10.74
C ALA A 303 34.98 12.64 11.59
N PRO A 304 36.24 12.17 11.69
CA PRO A 304 37.28 12.79 12.53
C PRO A 304 37.48 14.28 12.25
N ASP A 305 37.34 14.69 10.99
CA ASP A 305 37.61 16.07 10.53
C ASP A 305 36.36 16.99 10.60
N SER A 306 35.27 16.54 11.22
CA SER A 306 34.02 17.32 11.29
C SER A 306 34.15 18.59 12.13
N GLY A 307 34.93 18.55 13.22
CA GLY A 307 35.06 19.65 14.18
C GLY A 307 33.76 19.99 14.92
N GLN A 308 32.75 19.11 14.89
CA GLN A 308 31.40 19.35 15.44
C GLN A 308 31.06 18.48 16.65
N GLN A 309 32.06 17.79 17.25
CA GLN A 309 31.80 16.78 18.27
C GLN A 309 31.01 17.31 19.47
N GLU A 310 31.47 18.40 20.09
CA GLU A 310 30.82 18.99 21.27
C GLU A 310 29.37 19.43 20.97
N LEU A 311 29.14 19.99 19.78
CA LEU A 311 27.80 20.42 19.38
C LEU A 311 26.86 19.23 19.15
N VAL A 312 27.35 18.20 18.48
CA VAL A 312 26.54 17.02 18.15
C VAL A 312 26.22 16.23 19.40
N GLU A 313 27.17 16.05 20.31
CA GLU A 313 26.94 15.44 21.64
C GLU A 313 25.91 16.23 22.46
N LYS A 314 25.94 17.56 22.39
CA LYS A 314 24.97 18.42 23.07
C LYS A 314 23.55 18.28 22.51
N VAL A 315 23.40 18.09 21.20
CA VAL A 315 22.09 18.04 20.52
C VAL A 315 21.53 16.61 20.45
N SER A 316 22.40 15.60 20.40
CA SER A 316 22.01 14.18 20.41
C SER A 316 21.40 13.73 21.75
N GLY A 317 21.59 14.51 22.81
CA GLY A 317 21.08 14.23 24.14
C GLY A 317 21.69 12.95 24.71
N LEU A 318 20.86 11.93 24.96
CA LEU A 318 21.30 10.63 25.48
C LEU A 318 21.68 9.63 24.38
N ARG A 319 21.54 9.98 23.09
CA ARG A 319 21.90 9.05 22.01
C ARG A 319 23.41 8.93 21.89
N PRO A 320 23.97 7.70 21.82
CA PRO A 320 25.40 7.50 21.65
C PRO A 320 25.82 8.07 20.29
N VAL A 321 26.82 8.95 20.33
CA VAL A 321 27.50 9.48 19.14
C VAL A 321 28.82 8.75 19.02
N SER A 322 29.07 8.11 17.88
CA SER A 322 30.33 7.39 17.61
C SER A 322 31.23 8.21 16.70
N VAL A 323 32.52 8.22 16.98
CA VAL A 323 33.51 8.76 16.03
C VAL A 323 33.93 7.63 15.09
N LEU A 324 33.92 7.88 13.79
CA LEU A 324 34.39 6.92 12.78
C LEU A 324 35.92 6.94 12.78
N GLU A 325 36.52 5.93 13.39
CA GLU A 325 37.98 5.80 13.47
C GLU A 325 38.59 5.20 12.21
N GLY A 326 39.92 5.32 12.08
CA GLY A 326 40.68 4.70 10.99
C GLY A 326 40.68 5.47 9.68
N THR A 327 41.05 4.76 8.62
CA THR A 327 41.11 5.27 7.25
C THR A 327 39.71 5.44 6.66
N PRO A 328 39.52 6.24 5.58
CA PRO A 328 38.22 6.34 4.91
C PRO A 328 37.62 5.00 4.44
N ASP A 329 38.45 3.97 4.26
CA ASP A 329 37.99 2.62 3.94
C ASP A 329 37.48 1.89 5.20
N ASP A 330 38.18 1.99 6.33
CA ASP A 330 37.70 1.48 7.63
C ASP A 330 36.36 2.12 8.03
N GLN A 331 36.23 3.43 7.81
CA GLN A 331 34.98 4.17 8.06
C GLN A 331 33.83 3.66 7.18
N ALA A 332 34.11 3.39 5.89
CA ALA A 332 33.13 2.84 4.97
C ALA A 332 32.72 1.40 5.35
N GLU A 333 33.65 0.58 5.84
CA GLU A 333 33.36 -0.77 6.34
C GLU A 333 32.45 -0.75 7.57
N GLU A 334 32.72 0.12 8.54
CA GLU A 334 31.86 0.24 9.73
C GLU A 334 30.45 0.73 9.37
N LEU A 335 30.33 1.74 8.49
CA LEU A 335 29.03 2.19 8.00
C LEU A 335 28.29 1.11 7.20
N ALA A 336 29.00 0.32 6.40
CA ALA A 336 28.41 -0.80 5.66
C ALA A 336 27.85 -1.85 6.64
N ARG A 337 28.58 -2.15 7.73
CA ARG A 337 28.10 -3.05 8.80
C ARG A 337 26.82 -2.54 9.44
N LEU A 338 26.74 -1.24 9.74
CA LEU A 338 25.53 -0.62 10.30
C LEU A 338 24.33 -0.70 9.34
N MET A 339 24.56 -0.44 8.04
CA MET A 339 23.51 -0.55 7.02
C MET A 339 23.04 -1.99 6.81
N LEU A 340 23.94 -2.96 6.85
CA LEU A 340 23.59 -4.38 6.78
C LEU A 340 22.79 -4.82 8.01
N ALA A 341 23.15 -4.36 9.21
CA ALA A 341 22.36 -4.60 10.42
C ALA A 341 20.96 -3.96 10.32
N ALA A 342 20.85 -2.74 9.80
CA ALA A 342 19.58 -2.08 9.56
C ALA A 342 18.72 -2.84 8.53
N ARG A 343 19.32 -3.36 7.47
CA ARG A 343 18.65 -4.22 6.48
C ARG A 343 18.02 -5.45 7.11
N GLU A 344 18.74 -6.13 7.99
CA GLU A 344 18.21 -7.29 8.71
C GLU A 344 17.05 -6.90 9.62
N ARG A 345 17.11 -5.76 10.32
CA ARG A 345 15.97 -5.26 11.10
C ARG A 345 14.75 -4.99 10.23
N HIS A 346 14.92 -4.40 9.04
CA HIS A 346 13.81 -4.10 8.14
C HIS A 346 13.18 -5.34 7.51
N ARG A 347 13.93 -6.44 7.40
CA ARG A 347 13.45 -7.72 6.89
C ARG A 347 12.71 -8.56 7.92
N GLN A 348 12.84 -8.23 9.21
CA GLN A 348 12.06 -8.91 10.23
C GLN A 348 10.57 -8.62 10.02
N PRO A 349 9.69 -9.64 10.14
CA PRO A 349 8.26 -9.42 10.05
C PRO A 349 7.83 -8.44 11.13
N VAL A 350 6.94 -7.50 10.76
CA VAL A 350 6.34 -6.58 11.72
C VAL A 350 5.50 -7.41 12.69
N SER A 351 5.92 -7.51 13.95
CA SER A 351 5.14 -8.18 15.00
C SER A 351 3.80 -7.45 15.17
N GLU A 352 2.69 -8.20 15.24
CA GLU A 352 1.33 -7.68 15.36
C GLU A 352 1.12 -6.74 16.57
N GLU A 353 2.03 -6.74 17.55
CA GLU A 353 1.92 -5.96 18.79
C GLU A 353 2.07 -4.43 18.63
N THR A 354 2.50 -3.91 17.48
CA THR A 354 2.66 -2.45 17.29
C THR A 354 1.49 -1.76 16.58
N ASN A 355 0.36 -2.44 16.36
CA ASN A 355 -0.80 -1.90 15.65
C ASN A 355 -1.89 -1.32 16.59
N HIS A 356 -1.49 -0.57 17.61
CA HIS A 356 -2.41 0.34 18.30
C HIS A 356 -1.92 1.78 18.18
N PRO A 357 -2.75 2.70 17.65
CA PRO A 357 -2.45 4.13 17.63
C PRO A 357 -2.40 4.74 19.04
#